data_AF-A0A0S2ZLM4-F1
#
_entry.id   AF-A0A0S2ZLM4-F1
#
_cell.length_a   1.000
_cell.length_b   1.000
_cell.length_c   1.000
_cell.angle_alpha   90.00
_cell.angle_beta   90.00
_cell.angle_gamma   90.00
#
_symmetry.space_group_name_H-M   'P 1'
#
loop_
_entity.id
_entity.type
_entity.pdbx_description
1 polymer ?
#
loop_
_entity_poly.entity_id
_entity_poly.type
_entity_poly.pdbx_seq_one_letter_code
_entity_poly.pdbx_strand_id
1 'polypeptide(L)'
;MKIIKKVLLGMFMLLAFTSCSLLFPDSGPSVTHVSSVSPFTKSQKSVYIEGATVGVEKAIKSRLSQRNWRVSTQDTGNETFAIVFDQLNIDSYEDGGFINTTYHEFTGYVSIFDTRNGERLYVYDFTKQSLDGVLAGIEKGMSEVEKSMR
;
A
#
# COMPACT_ATOMS: atom_id res chain seq x y z
N MET A 1 38.11 -24.52 -34.05
CA MET A 1 37.98 -24.25 -32.60
C MET A 1 37.75 -22.78 -32.21
N LYS A 2 38.09 -21.76 -33.03
CA LYS A 2 37.91 -20.33 -32.66
C LYS A 2 36.46 -19.84 -32.68
N ILE A 3 35.59 -20.41 -33.53
CA ILE A 3 34.21 -19.96 -33.72
C ILE A 3 33.27 -20.52 -32.63
N ILE A 4 33.45 -21.79 -32.24
CA ILE A 4 32.63 -22.46 -31.21
C ILE A 4 32.78 -21.77 -29.84
N LYS A 5 34.00 -21.32 -29.50
CA LYS A 5 34.23 -20.54 -28.26
C LYS A 5 33.50 -19.19 -28.23
N LYS A 6 33.28 -18.54 -29.38
CA LYS A 6 32.60 -17.23 -29.45
C LYS A 6 31.08 -17.36 -29.29
N VAL A 7 30.49 -18.44 -29.82
CA VAL A 7 29.05 -18.70 -29.68
C VAL A 7 28.70 -19.09 -28.25
N LEU A 8 29.53 -19.90 -27.59
CA LEU A 8 29.31 -20.31 -26.19
C LEU A 8 29.41 -19.13 -25.21
N LEU A 9 30.33 -18.19 -25.46
CA LEU A 9 30.50 -17.00 -24.62
C LEU A 9 29.33 -16.00 -24.79
N GLY A 10 28.77 -15.88 -26.00
CA GLY A 10 27.60 -15.04 -26.26
C GLY A 10 26.31 -15.56 -25.58
N MET A 11 26.15 -16.88 -25.49
CA MET A 11 24.98 -17.50 -24.84
C MET A 11 25.00 -17.36 -23.31
N PHE A 12 26.18 -17.36 -22.68
CA PHE A 12 26.32 -17.09 -21.24
C PHE A 12 26.11 -15.61 -20.87
N MET A 13 26.44 -14.67 -21.75
CA MET A 13 26.13 -13.25 -21.53
C MET A 13 24.63 -12.95 -21.65
N LEU A 14 23.90 -13.62 -22.55
CA LEU A 14 22.46 -13.41 -22.70
C LEU A 14 21.62 -13.96 -21.53
N LEU A 15 22.09 -15.02 -20.85
CA LEU A 15 21.39 -15.62 -19.70
C LEU A 15 21.63 -14.88 -18.37
N ALA A 16 22.67 -14.05 -18.28
CA ALA A 16 22.99 -13.28 -17.08
C ALA A 16 22.19 -11.97 -16.94
N PHE A 17 21.56 -11.48 -18.01
CA PHE A 17 20.74 -10.26 -17.96
C PHE A 17 19.24 -10.50 -17.77
N THR A 18 18.78 -11.76 -17.81
CA THR A 18 17.35 -12.10 -17.69
C THR A 18 16.98 -12.79 -16.38
N SER A 19 17.93 -13.03 -15.47
CA SER A 19 17.73 -13.91 -14.30
C SER A 19 17.57 -13.20 -12.95
N CYS A 20 17.61 -11.87 -12.86
CA CYS A 20 17.37 -11.15 -11.60
C CYS A 20 15.98 -10.49 -11.47
N SER A 21 15.17 -10.44 -12.53
CA SER A 21 13.82 -9.84 -12.46
C SER A 21 12.70 -10.85 -12.20
N LEU A 22 13.01 -12.15 -12.17
CA LEU A 22 12.01 -13.23 -12.04
C LEU A 22 11.98 -13.91 -10.66
N LEU A 23 12.85 -13.51 -9.73
CA LEU A 23 12.98 -14.19 -8.42
C LEU A 23 12.13 -13.60 -7.29
N PHE A 24 11.47 -12.48 -7.52
CA PHE A 24 10.43 -11.98 -6.61
C PHE A 24 9.36 -11.32 -7.48
N PRO A 25 8.18 -11.93 -7.69
CA PRO A 25 7.04 -11.07 -7.79
C PRO A 25 7.00 -10.37 -6.43
N ASP A 26 7.45 -9.12 -6.36
CA ASP A 26 7.00 -8.17 -5.35
C ASP A 26 5.50 -7.95 -5.62
N SER A 27 4.70 -9.01 -5.49
CA SER A 27 3.24 -9.02 -5.52
C SER A 27 2.67 -8.46 -4.20
N GLY A 28 3.48 -7.64 -3.52
CA GLY A 28 2.96 -6.70 -2.55
C GLY A 28 2.19 -5.60 -3.27
N PRO A 29 1.24 -4.95 -2.59
CA PRO A 29 0.44 -3.88 -3.16
C PRO A 29 1.33 -2.78 -3.76
N SER A 30 0.97 -2.27 -4.94
CA SER A 30 1.72 -1.21 -5.61
C SER A 30 1.20 0.15 -5.14
N VAL A 31 2.07 0.96 -4.55
CA VAL A 31 1.74 2.32 -4.11
C VAL A 31 2.51 3.28 -4.98
N THR A 32 1.80 4.23 -5.58
CA THR A 32 2.36 5.25 -6.46
C THR A 32 2.80 6.45 -5.63
N HIS A 33 4.07 6.83 -5.71
CA HIS A 33 4.58 8.06 -5.14
C HIS A 33 4.15 9.26 -6.00
N VAL A 34 3.61 10.30 -5.38
CA VAL A 34 3.13 11.51 -6.04
C VAL A 34 4.01 12.70 -5.68
N SER A 35 4.21 12.98 -4.39
CA SER A 35 5.06 14.07 -3.92
C SER A 35 5.93 13.67 -2.74
N SER A 36 7.00 14.44 -2.54
CA SER A 36 7.95 14.24 -1.46
C SER A 36 7.30 14.52 -0.11
N VAL A 37 7.58 13.65 0.86
CA VAL A 37 7.08 13.82 2.23
C VAL A 37 7.92 14.86 2.97
N SER A 38 7.27 15.90 3.51
CA SER A 38 7.95 16.86 4.37
C SER A 38 8.43 16.17 5.66
N PRO A 39 9.69 16.38 6.10
CA PRO A 39 10.20 15.77 7.31
C PRO A 39 9.30 15.99 8.53
N PHE A 40 9.23 14.99 9.40
CA PHE A 40 8.42 15.03 10.60
C PHE A 40 9.06 14.21 11.72
N THR A 41 8.63 14.45 12.96
CA THR A 41 9.16 13.79 14.14
C THR A 41 8.23 12.68 14.63
N LYS A 42 8.71 11.88 15.58
CA LYS A 42 7.88 10.83 16.22
C LYS A 42 6.59 11.36 16.85
N SER A 43 6.59 12.58 17.39
CA SER A 43 5.37 13.19 17.99
C SER A 43 4.33 13.60 16.94
N GLN A 44 4.77 13.74 15.68
CA GLN A 44 3.94 14.05 14.52
C GLN A 44 3.43 12.78 13.81
N LYS A 45 3.65 11.57 14.36
CA LYS A 45 3.02 10.33 13.89
C LYS A 45 1.52 10.31 14.22
N SER A 46 0.76 11.17 13.55
CA SER A 46 -0.69 11.27 13.67
C SER A 46 -1.33 11.27 12.29
N VAL A 47 -2.40 10.51 12.15
CA VAL A 47 -3.13 10.34 10.89
C VAL A 47 -4.62 10.25 11.15
N TYR A 48 -5.45 10.90 10.33
CA TYR A 48 -6.89 10.65 10.33
C TYR A 48 -7.29 9.81 9.11
N ILE A 49 -8.41 9.09 9.25
CA ILE A 49 -8.99 8.30 8.17
C ILE A 49 -10.29 8.96 7.73
N GLU A 50 -10.47 9.11 6.43
CA GLU A 50 -11.67 9.67 5.81
C GLU A 50 -12.18 8.74 4.70
N GLY A 51 -13.52 8.64 4.56
CA GLY A 51 -14.17 7.91 3.48
C GLY A 51 -14.17 6.38 3.60
N ALA A 52 -13.51 5.81 4.61
CA ALA A 52 -13.54 4.38 4.87
C ALA A 52 -14.86 3.92 5.51
N THR A 53 -15.24 2.67 5.33
CA THR A 53 -16.31 2.06 6.13
C THR A 53 -15.82 1.78 7.56
N VAL A 54 -16.74 1.73 8.53
CA VAL A 54 -16.41 1.50 9.96
C VAL A 54 -15.55 0.24 10.17
N GLY A 55 -15.78 -0.82 9.38
CA GLY A 55 -14.98 -2.05 9.46
C GLY A 55 -13.54 -1.86 9.00
N VAL A 56 -13.36 -1.22 7.84
CA VAL A 56 -12.03 -0.94 7.25
C VAL A 56 -11.25 0.06 8.13
N GLU A 57 -11.91 1.11 8.60
CA GLU A 57 -11.35 2.12 9.49
C GLU A 57 -10.80 1.52 10.78
N LYS A 58 -11.57 0.65 11.45
CA LYS A 58 -11.12 -0.07 12.65
C LYS A 58 -9.90 -0.94 12.38
N ALA A 59 -9.87 -1.61 11.23
CA ALA A 59 -8.76 -2.47 10.85
C ALA A 59 -7.47 -1.67 10.59
N ILE A 60 -7.57 -0.55 9.85
CA ILE A 60 -6.44 0.37 9.62
C ILE A 60 -5.93 0.93 10.96
N LYS A 61 -6.85 1.41 11.80
CA LYS A 61 -6.51 1.94 13.13
C LYS A 61 -5.73 0.92 13.95
N SER A 62 -6.17 -0.33 13.98
CA SER A 62 -5.49 -1.42 14.68
C SER A 62 -4.05 -1.59 14.18
N ARG A 63 -3.87 -1.73 12.85
CA ARG A 63 -2.55 -1.94 12.22
C ARG A 63 -1.58 -0.78 12.44
N LEU A 64 -2.03 0.44 12.23
CA LEU A 64 -1.17 1.62 12.39
C LEU A 64 -0.86 1.93 13.86
N SER A 65 -1.80 1.66 14.77
CA SER A 65 -1.57 1.81 16.22
C SER A 65 -0.47 0.87 16.73
N GLN A 66 -0.38 -0.36 16.20
CA GLN A 66 0.73 -1.29 16.49
C GLN A 66 2.09 -0.74 16.04
N ARG A 67 2.09 0.21 15.10
CA ARG A 67 3.29 0.91 14.58
C ARG A 67 3.51 2.28 15.24
N ASN A 68 2.85 2.53 16.37
CA ASN A 68 2.92 3.78 17.14
C ASN A 68 2.40 5.02 16.39
N TRP A 69 1.43 4.85 15.49
CA TRP A 69 0.67 5.97 14.94
C TRP A 69 -0.51 6.31 15.85
N ARG A 70 -0.72 7.61 16.09
CA ARG A 70 -1.99 8.11 16.65
C ARG A 70 -3.00 8.20 15.50
N VAL A 71 -4.01 7.32 15.52
CA VAL A 71 -5.01 7.25 14.46
C VAL A 71 -6.35 7.81 14.94
N SER A 72 -6.80 8.85 14.27
CA SER A 72 -8.12 9.45 14.45
C SER A 72 -9.07 8.95 13.37
N THR A 73 -10.33 8.78 13.73
CA THR A 73 -11.40 8.30 12.85
C THR A 73 -12.31 9.43 12.39
N GLN A 74 -11.94 10.65 12.77
CA GLN A 74 -12.59 11.91 12.45
C GLN A 74 -11.47 12.94 12.30
N ASP A 75 -11.68 13.93 11.46
CA ASP A 75 -10.76 15.06 11.34
C ASP A 75 -10.83 15.89 12.63
N THR A 76 -9.72 15.95 13.37
CA THR A 76 -9.60 16.81 14.56
C THR A 76 -8.86 18.12 14.27
N GLY A 77 -8.35 18.28 13.04
CA GLY A 77 -7.48 19.38 12.62
C GLY A 77 -6.05 19.31 13.16
N ASN A 78 -5.66 18.24 13.87
CA ASN A 78 -4.37 18.12 14.56
C ASN A 78 -3.49 16.97 14.05
N GLU A 79 -3.99 16.19 13.11
CA GLU A 79 -3.26 15.10 12.48
C GLU A 79 -2.30 15.65 11.43
N THR A 80 -1.10 15.08 11.34
CA THR A 80 -0.07 15.49 10.37
C THR A 80 -0.35 14.92 8.98
N PHE A 81 -1.04 13.77 8.93
CA PHE A 81 -1.35 13.07 7.69
C PHE A 81 -2.83 12.70 7.61
N ALA A 82 -3.29 12.41 6.41
CA ALA A 82 -4.63 11.88 6.16
C ALA A 82 -4.55 10.65 5.28
N ILE A 83 -5.38 9.64 5.56
CA ILE A 83 -5.68 8.51 4.66
C ILE A 83 -7.10 8.73 4.16
N VAL A 84 -7.23 9.10 2.90
CA VAL A 84 -8.51 9.47 2.29
C VAL A 84 -8.89 8.41 1.27
N PHE A 85 -10.02 7.75 1.47
CA PHE A 85 -10.64 6.87 0.49
C PHE A 85 -11.46 7.73 -0.47
N ASP A 86 -10.88 8.06 -1.63
CA ASP A 86 -11.61 8.77 -2.68
C ASP A 86 -12.73 7.88 -3.26
N GLN A 87 -12.51 6.56 -3.29
CA GLN A 87 -13.49 5.55 -3.68
C GLN A 87 -13.30 4.27 -2.87
N LEU A 88 -14.41 3.66 -2.43
CA LEU A 88 -14.40 2.36 -1.77
C LEU A 88 -15.70 1.60 -2.07
N ASN A 89 -15.58 0.59 -2.93
CA ASN A 89 -16.62 -0.36 -3.24
C ASN A 89 -16.34 -1.69 -2.55
N ILE A 90 -17.38 -2.29 -1.98
CA ILE A 90 -17.32 -3.56 -1.29
C ILE A 90 -18.28 -4.51 -1.99
N ASP A 91 -17.72 -5.46 -2.71
CA ASP A 91 -18.46 -6.54 -3.33
C ASP A 91 -18.50 -7.72 -2.36
N SER A 92 -19.66 -8.37 -2.25
CA SER A 92 -19.81 -9.59 -1.48
C SER A 92 -20.27 -10.73 -2.38
N TYR A 93 -19.65 -11.89 -2.23
CA TYR A 93 -20.10 -13.10 -2.90
C TYR A 93 -20.18 -14.26 -1.92
N GLU A 94 -21.11 -15.16 -2.18
CA GLU A 94 -21.30 -16.38 -1.41
C GLU A 94 -20.63 -17.53 -2.14
N ASP A 95 -19.83 -18.33 -1.42
CA ASP A 95 -19.41 -19.63 -1.93
C ASP A 95 -20.51 -20.65 -1.60
N GLY A 96 -21.10 -21.26 -2.63
CA GLY A 96 -22.22 -22.21 -2.54
C GLY A 96 -21.84 -23.57 -1.95
N GLY A 97 -20.78 -23.63 -1.15
CA GLY A 97 -20.28 -24.83 -0.48
C GLY A 97 -21.17 -25.29 0.69
N PHE A 98 -20.75 -26.39 1.33
CA PHE A 98 -21.46 -27.02 2.48
C PHE A 98 -21.66 -26.07 3.68
N ILE A 99 -20.81 -25.05 3.81
CA ILE A 99 -20.95 -23.95 4.75
C ILE A 99 -20.97 -22.65 3.95
N ASN A 100 -22.08 -21.90 4.01
CA ASN A 100 -22.19 -20.64 3.28
C ASN A 100 -21.24 -19.62 3.93
N THR A 101 -20.17 -19.28 3.22
CA THR A 101 -19.19 -18.28 3.65
C THR A 101 -19.31 -17.08 2.73
N THR A 102 -19.65 -15.92 3.29
CA THR A 102 -19.64 -14.66 2.56
C THR A 102 -18.22 -14.12 2.51
N TYR A 103 -17.71 -13.93 1.31
CA TYR A 103 -16.43 -13.28 1.06
C TYR A 103 -16.66 -11.82 0.67
N HIS A 104 -15.72 -10.96 1.06
CA HIS A 104 -15.73 -9.55 0.72
C HIS A 104 -14.50 -9.19 -0.10
N GLU A 105 -14.74 -8.61 -1.27
CA GLU A 105 -13.74 -8.02 -2.14
C GLU A 105 -13.88 -6.50 -2.14
N PHE A 106 -12.75 -5.82 -2.12
CA PHE A 106 -12.67 -4.38 -2.04
C PHE A 106 -12.05 -3.84 -3.32
N THR A 107 -12.69 -2.84 -3.92
CA THR A 107 -12.17 -2.08 -5.05
C THR A 107 -12.22 -0.61 -4.69
N GLY A 108 -11.12 0.10 -4.85
CA GLY A 108 -11.06 1.48 -4.38
C GLY A 108 -9.75 2.17 -4.69
N TYR A 109 -9.74 3.44 -4.30
CA TYR A 109 -8.63 4.35 -4.51
C TYR A 109 -8.41 5.13 -3.23
N VAL A 110 -7.20 5.03 -2.69
CA VAL A 110 -6.78 5.64 -1.43
C VAL A 110 -5.62 6.58 -1.65
N SER A 111 -5.73 7.78 -1.12
CA SER A 111 -4.68 8.79 -1.14
C SER A 111 -4.15 9.01 0.28
N ILE A 112 -2.84 9.17 0.40
CA ILE A 112 -2.19 9.66 1.62
C ILE A 112 -1.79 11.11 1.41
N PHE A 113 -2.18 11.99 2.32
CA PHE A 113 -1.85 13.41 2.28
C PHE A 113 -1.00 13.84 3.47
N ASP A 114 -0.20 14.89 3.26
CA ASP A 114 0.34 15.71 4.33
C ASP A 114 -0.61 16.89 4.57
N THR A 115 -1.21 16.95 5.76
CA THR A 115 -2.25 17.94 6.07
C THR A 115 -1.67 19.33 6.28
N ARG A 116 -0.37 19.43 6.56
CA ARG A 116 0.30 20.70 6.86
C ARG A 116 0.43 21.58 5.62
N ASN A 117 0.59 20.96 4.45
CA ASN A 117 0.77 21.63 3.17
C ASN A 117 -0.31 21.23 2.13
N GLY A 118 -1.17 20.26 2.44
CA GLY A 118 -2.24 19.79 1.56
C GLY A 118 -1.74 18.91 0.40
N GLU A 119 -0.49 18.47 0.43
CA GLU A 119 0.09 17.69 -0.67
C GLU A 119 -0.32 16.22 -0.61
N ARG A 120 -0.67 15.67 -1.77
CA ARG A 120 -0.89 14.23 -1.93
C ARG A 120 0.46 13.53 -2.09
N LEU A 121 0.81 12.69 -1.13
CA LEU A 121 2.09 12.02 -1.04
C LEU A 121 2.09 10.70 -1.82
N TYR A 122 1.09 9.87 -1.59
CA TYR A 122 0.99 8.53 -2.15
C TYR A 122 -0.42 8.19 -2.56
N VAL A 123 -0.54 7.29 -3.53
CA VAL A 123 -1.79 6.76 -4.05
C VAL A 123 -1.73 5.24 -4.09
N TYR A 124 -2.78 4.60 -3.63
CA TYR A 124 -2.99 3.18 -3.74
C TYR A 124 -4.33 2.90 -4.42
N ASP A 125 -4.25 2.39 -5.64
CA ASP A 125 -5.39 1.87 -6.41
C ASP A 125 -5.42 0.35 -6.26
N PHE A 126 -6.58 -0.19 -5.94
CA PHE A 126 -6.79 -1.62 -5.76
C PHE A 126 -8.12 -2.06 -6.36
N THR A 127 -8.10 -3.24 -6.97
CA THR A 127 -9.27 -3.88 -7.56
C THR A 127 -9.37 -5.30 -7.01
N LYS A 128 -10.57 -5.66 -6.54
CA LYS A 128 -10.89 -7.01 -6.03
C LYS A 128 -9.86 -7.55 -5.02
N GLN A 129 -9.47 -6.71 -4.05
CA GLN A 129 -8.57 -7.10 -2.97
C GLN A 129 -9.34 -7.65 -1.77
N SER A 130 -8.73 -8.53 -1.01
CA SER A 130 -9.22 -8.86 0.34
C SER A 130 -8.97 -7.67 1.29
N LEU A 131 -9.58 -7.69 2.48
CA LEU A 131 -9.29 -6.69 3.51
C LEU A 131 -7.80 -6.63 3.84
N ASP A 132 -7.12 -7.78 3.98
CA ASP A 132 -5.69 -7.84 4.24
C ASP A 132 -4.86 -7.22 3.11
N GLY A 133 -5.28 -7.40 1.85
CA GLY A 133 -4.65 -6.75 0.69
C GLY A 133 -4.80 -5.23 0.71
N VAL A 134 -5.97 -4.72 1.13
CA VAL A 134 -6.18 -3.28 1.33
C VAL A 134 -5.27 -2.74 2.43
N LEU A 135 -5.24 -3.42 3.59
CA LEU A 135 -4.42 -3.03 4.73
C LEU A 135 -2.92 -3.03 4.39
N ALA A 136 -2.44 -4.05 3.68
CA ALA A 136 -1.05 -4.13 3.26
C ALA A 136 -0.63 -2.95 2.38
N GLY A 137 -1.52 -2.45 1.52
CA GLY A 137 -1.21 -1.32 0.64
C GLY A 137 -1.11 -0.01 1.40
N ILE A 138 -2.03 0.20 2.34
CA ILE A 138 -1.99 1.34 3.26
C ILE A 138 -0.75 1.28 4.14
N GLU A 139 -0.44 0.11 4.72
CA GLU A 139 0.76 -0.10 5.53
C GLU A 139 2.04 0.18 4.73
N LYS A 140 2.09 -0.20 3.45
CA LYS A 140 3.21 0.11 2.56
C LYS A 140 3.32 1.62 2.33
N GLY A 141 2.24 2.30 1.97
CA GLY A 141 2.24 3.75 1.80
C GLY A 141 2.69 4.50 3.06
N MET A 142 2.19 4.11 4.23
CA MET A 142 2.62 4.69 5.50
C MET A 142 4.08 4.36 5.84
N SER A 143 4.61 3.20 5.42
CA SER A 143 6.03 2.88 5.57
C SER A 143 6.91 3.79 4.73
N GLU A 144 6.47 4.14 3.52
CA GLU A 144 7.18 5.10 2.68
C GLU A 144 7.18 6.51 3.31
N VAL A 145 6.06 6.93 3.91
CA VAL A 145 5.99 8.15 4.72
C VAL A 145 7.01 8.14 5.85
N GLU A 146 7.10 7.05 6.62
CA GLU A 146 8.02 6.91 7.75
C GLU A 146 9.51 7.08 7.38
N LYS A 147 9.90 6.85 6.12
CA LYS A 147 11.30 7.05 5.68
C LYS A 147 11.76 8.50 5.81
N SER A 148 10.83 9.46 5.84
CA SER A 148 11.13 10.89 6.01
C SER A 148 11.13 11.34 7.47
N MET A 149 10.92 10.42 8.42
CA MET A 149 10.93 10.72 9.85
C MET A 149 12.37 10.98 10.33
N ARG A 150 12.53 12.00 11.19
CA ARG A 150 13.81 12.38 11.81
C ARG A 150 13.76 12.28 13.32
#